data_AF-A0A934KXW6-F1
#
_entry.id   AF-A0A934KXW6-F1
#
_cell.length_a   1.000
_cell.length_b   1.000
_cell.length_c   1.000
_cell.angle_alpha   90.00
_cell.angle_beta   90.00
_cell.angle_gamma   90.00
#
_symmetry.space_group_name_H-M   'P 1'
#
loop_
_entity.id
_entity.type
_entity.pdbx_description
1 polymer ?
#
loop_
_entity_poly.entity_id
_entity_poly.type
_entity_poly.pdbx_seq_one_letter_code
_entity_poly.pdbx_strand_id
1 'polypeptide(L)'
;MAAPPKPLEKFIPNPKLRLREQLGEVMRFKHFSHRTESAYWCWIRGFIFFHQKRHPREMGAAEVQAYLSHLASERDVAPATQNQALNAIVFLYREVLLVELGAIGRIERPRRGPKLPTVLTKEEVRRVLAAVAPEHQLACRLIYGTGLRLLECLRLRVKDVDFGCNEIVVHDGKGAKDRMTMLPESLKAALQQHLERVRAQHEQD
;
A
#
# COMPACT_ATOMS: atom_id res chain seq x y z
N MET A 1 -27.30 13.25 0.66
CA MET A 1 -27.37 11.77 0.52
C MET A 1 -26.39 11.35 -0.56
N ALA A 2 -25.30 10.66 -0.21
CA ALA A 2 -24.37 10.13 -1.21
C ALA A 2 -25.05 8.97 -1.93
N ALA A 3 -25.04 8.98 -3.27
CA ALA A 3 -25.57 7.92 -4.10
C ALA A 3 -24.96 6.56 -3.71
N PRO A 4 -25.74 5.46 -3.72
CA PRO A 4 -25.18 4.14 -3.47
C PRO A 4 -24.09 3.86 -4.53
N PRO A 5 -22.94 3.27 -4.14
CA PRO A 5 -21.93 2.90 -5.12
C PRO A 5 -22.57 1.93 -6.12
N LYS A 6 -22.49 2.28 -7.41
CA LYS A 6 -22.95 1.42 -8.52
C LYS A 6 -22.35 0.02 -8.32
N PRO A 7 -23.11 -1.07 -8.52
CA PRO A 7 -22.53 -2.40 -8.48
C PRO A 7 -21.51 -2.48 -9.62
N LEU A 8 -20.23 -2.56 -9.26
CA LEU A 8 -19.17 -2.86 -10.22
C LEU A 8 -19.57 -4.16 -10.91
N GLU A 9 -19.71 -4.13 -12.25
CA GLU A 9 -19.94 -5.31 -13.07
C GLU A 9 -18.97 -6.41 -12.62
N LYS A 10 -19.52 -7.59 -12.30
CA LYS A 10 -18.72 -8.72 -11.80
C LYS A 10 -17.78 -9.16 -12.92
N PHE A 11 -16.51 -8.78 -12.83
CA PHE A 11 -15.48 -9.29 -13.73
C PHE A 11 -15.22 -10.76 -13.43
N ILE A 12 -15.47 -11.62 -14.41
CA ILE A 12 -15.23 -13.06 -14.29
C ILE A 12 -13.82 -13.33 -14.84
N PRO A 13 -12.85 -13.73 -13.99
CA PRO A 13 -11.51 -14.03 -14.47
C PRO A 13 -11.50 -15.27 -15.35
N ASN A 14 -10.49 -15.38 -16.21
CA ASN A 14 -10.38 -16.52 -17.12
C ASN A 14 -10.22 -17.84 -16.34
N PRO A 15 -11.16 -18.79 -16.45
CA PRO A 15 -11.16 -20.01 -15.64
C PRO A 15 -9.99 -20.95 -15.97
N LYS A 16 -9.32 -20.78 -17.12
CA LYS A 16 -8.16 -21.58 -17.54
C LYS A 16 -6.84 -21.13 -16.90
N LEU A 17 -6.80 -19.92 -16.35
CA LEU A 17 -5.60 -19.38 -15.71
C LEU A 17 -5.40 -19.96 -14.31
N ARG A 18 -4.16 -19.88 -13.81
CA ARG A 18 -3.85 -20.27 -12.42
C ARG A 18 -4.54 -19.32 -11.44
N LEU A 19 -4.82 -19.78 -10.22
CA LEU A 19 -5.50 -18.97 -9.20
C LEU A 19 -4.84 -17.61 -8.95
N ARG A 20 -3.50 -17.56 -8.98
CA ARG A 20 -2.73 -16.31 -8.84
C ARG A 20 -3.01 -15.32 -9.98
N GLU A 21 -3.11 -15.83 -11.19
CA GLU A 21 -3.35 -15.03 -12.40
C GLU A 21 -4.81 -14.53 -12.42
N GLN A 22 -5.76 -15.40 -12.06
CA GLN A 22 -7.16 -15.01 -11.87
C GLN A 22 -7.32 -13.89 -10.83
N LEU A 23 -6.63 -14.01 -9.68
CA LEU A 23 -6.57 -12.96 -8.68
C LEU A 23 -5.99 -11.67 -9.26
N GLY A 24 -4.90 -11.77 -10.02
CA GLY A 24 -4.25 -10.64 -10.68
C GLY A 24 -5.17 -9.92 -11.66
N GLU A 25 -5.91 -10.65 -12.50
CA GLU A 25 -6.87 -10.05 -13.45
C GLU A 25 -7.96 -9.26 -12.72
N VAL A 26 -8.61 -9.86 -11.72
CA VAL A 26 -9.68 -9.20 -10.95
C VAL A 26 -9.15 -7.96 -10.21
N MET A 27 -7.97 -8.06 -9.59
CA MET A 27 -7.39 -6.95 -8.84
C MET A 27 -6.95 -5.81 -9.76
N ARG A 28 -6.41 -6.11 -10.94
CA ARG A 28 -6.03 -5.09 -11.93
C ARG A 28 -7.26 -4.43 -12.55
N PHE A 29 -8.31 -5.20 -12.85
CA PHE A 29 -9.60 -4.66 -13.31
C PHE A 29 -10.20 -3.69 -12.29
N LYS A 30 -10.08 -4.00 -10.99
CA LYS A 30 -10.51 -3.10 -9.90
C LYS A 30 -9.48 -2.04 -9.50
N HIS A 31 -8.42 -1.84 -10.31
CA HIS A 31 -7.37 -0.83 -10.10
C HIS A 31 -6.63 -0.91 -8.76
N PHE A 32 -6.46 -2.12 -8.20
CA PHE A 32 -5.62 -2.30 -7.03
C PHE A 32 -4.13 -2.13 -7.37
N SER A 33 -3.36 -1.66 -6.39
CA SER A 33 -1.91 -1.58 -6.54
C SER A 33 -1.25 -2.97 -6.55
N HIS A 34 -0.13 -3.12 -7.26
CA HIS A 34 0.69 -4.34 -7.25
C HIS A 34 1.16 -4.76 -5.84
N ARG A 35 1.32 -3.80 -4.93
CA ARG A 35 1.64 -4.09 -3.52
C ARG A 35 0.47 -4.79 -2.83
N THR A 36 -0.75 -4.34 -3.10
CA THR A 36 -1.96 -4.99 -2.56
C THR A 36 -2.14 -6.38 -3.16
N GLU A 37 -1.93 -6.53 -4.48
CA GLU A 37 -1.94 -7.82 -5.18
C GLU A 37 -0.96 -8.80 -4.53
N SER A 38 0.28 -8.36 -4.30
CA SER A 38 1.33 -9.18 -3.68
C SER A 38 1.00 -9.55 -2.23
N ALA A 39 0.49 -8.60 -1.45
CA ALA A 39 0.10 -8.83 -0.06
C ALA A 39 -1.07 -9.82 0.03
N TYR A 40 -2.09 -9.67 -0.81
CA TYR A 40 -3.24 -10.56 -0.84
C TYR A 40 -2.83 -11.96 -1.27
N TRP A 41 -2.00 -12.07 -2.31
CA TRP A 41 -1.46 -13.35 -2.74
C TRP A 41 -0.65 -14.05 -1.64
N CYS A 42 0.15 -13.31 -0.86
CA CYS A 42 0.88 -13.88 0.27
C CYS A 42 -0.06 -14.53 1.30
N TRP A 43 -1.14 -13.84 1.69
CA TRP A 43 -2.13 -14.38 2.63
C TRP A 43 -2.92 -15.55 2.06
N ILE A 44 -3.36 -15.46 0.80
CA ILE A 44 -4.08 -16.54 0.12
C ILE A 44 -3.20 -17.78 -0.02
N ARG A 45 -1.93 -17.60 -0.39
CA ARG A 45 -0.95 -18.68 -0.44
C ARG A 45 -0.79 -19.29 0.96
N GLY A 46 -0.59 -18.49 1.99
CA GLY A 46 -0.48 -18.96 3.37
C GLY A 46 -1.68 -19.81 3.81
N PHE A 47 -2.90 -19.36 3.49
CA PHE A 47 -4.14 -20.09 3.74
C PHE A 47 -4.17 -21.45 3.04
N ILE A 48 -3.82 -21.50 1.75
CA ILE A 48 -3.78 -22.74 0.96
C ILE A 48 -2.76 -23.72 1.54
N PHE A 49 -1.57 -23.25 1.91
CA PHE A 49 -0.53 -24.13 2.48
C PHE A 49 -0.88 -24.65 3.87
N PHE A 50 -1.55 -23.84 4.70
CA PHE A 50 -2.05 -24.28 6.01
C PHE A 50 -3.05 -25.44 5.87
N HIS A 51 -3.89 -25.40 4.83
CA HIS A 51 -4.84 -26.47 4.51
C HIS A 51 -4.28 -27.51 3.51
N GLN A 52 -2.97 -27.77 3.57
CA GLN A 52 -2.32 -28.86 2.81
C GLN A 52 -2.51 -28.78 1.28
N LYS A 53 -2.56 -27.57 0.73
CA LYS A 53 -2.78 -27.31 -0.71
C LYS A 53 -4.17 -27.71 -1.23
N ARG A 54 -5.16 -27.85 -0.35
CA ARG A 54 -6.57 -27.97 -0.75
C ARG A 54 -7.00 -26.74 -1.53
N HIS A 55 -7.85 -26.94 -2.54
CA HIS A 55 -8.31 -25.82 -3.36
C HIS A 55 -9.33 -24.98 -2.57
N PRO A 56 -9.26 -23.63 -2.57
CA PRO A 56 -10.19 -22.79 -1.80
C PRO A 56 -11.68 -22.98 -2.09
N ARG A 57 -12.04 -23.50 -3.28
CA ARG A 57 -13.44 -23.87 -3.58
C ARG A 57 -13.97 -25.05 -2.75
N GLU A 58 -13.09 -25.88 -2.21
CA GLU A 58 -13.44 -27.04 -1.36
C GLU A 58 -13.42 -26.68 0.13
N MET A 59 -13.22 -25.40 0.45
CA MET A 59 -13.06 -24.87 1.80
C MET A 59 -14.08 -23.76 2.05
N GLY A 60 -14.54 -23.63 3.29
CA GLY A 60 -15.57 -22.67 3.67
C GLY A 60 -15.19 -21.81 4.87
N ALA A 61 -16.20 -21.29 5.55
CA ALA A 61 -16.01 -20.41 6.70
C ALA A 61 -15.22 -21.07 7.84
N ALA A 62 -15.37 -22.38 8.05
CA ALA A 62 -14.66 -23.13 9.09
C ALA A 62 -13.14 -23.13 8.86
N GLU A 63 -12.68 -23.40 7.64
CA GLU A 63 -11.27 -23.36 7.29
C GLU A 63 -10.69 -21.94 7.40
N VAL A 64 -11.46 -20.93 7.03
CA VAL A 64 -11.04 -19.52 7.20
C VAL A 64 -10.87 -19.18 8.68
N GLN A 65 -11.81 -19.57 9.53
CA GLN A 65 -11.70 -19.37 10.98
C GLN A 65 -10.49 -20.12 11.55
N ALA A 66 -10.29 -21.39 11.20
CA ALA A 66 -9.16 -22.18 11.66
C ALA A 66 -7.82 -21.51 11.31
N TYR A 67 -7.68 -21.00 10.08
CA TYR A 67 -6.47 -20.29 9.66
C TYR A 67 -6.27 -18.97 10.43
N LEU A 68 -7.32 -18.18 10.64
CA LEU A 68 -7.23 -16.93 11.37
C LEU A 68 -6.94 -17.14 12.87
N SER A 69 -7.43 -18.24 13.45
CA SER A 69 -7.09 -18.67 14.82
C SER A 69 -5.64 -19.11 14.91
N HIS A 70 -5.14 -19.90 13.95
CA HIS A 70 -3.71 -20.25 13.88
C HIS A 70 -2.82 -19.00 13.80
N LEU A 71 -3.20 -18.01 12.99
CA LEU A 71 -2.48 -16.73 12.91
C LEU A 71 -2.46 -15.98 14.26
N ALA A 72 -3.57 -15.98 14.99
CA ALA A 72 -3.66 -15.28 16.27
C ALA A 72 -2.94 -16.01 17.41
N SER A 73 -3.08 -17.33 17.50
CA SER A 73 -2.59 -18.12 18.64
C SER A 73 -1.16 -18.61 18.47
N GLU A 74 -0.81 -19.17 17.31
CA GLU A 74 0.52 -19.79 17.11
C GLU A 74 1.53 -18.81 16.53
N ARG A 75 1.08 -17.89 15.66
CA ARG A 75 1.95 -16.88 15.03
C ARG A 75 1.96 -15.53 15.74
N ASP A 76 1.13 -15.38 16.77
CA ASP A 76 0.97 -14.15 17.58
C ASP A 76 0.92 -12.87 16.72
N VAL A 77 0.18 -12.92 15.60
CA VAL A 77 0.18 -11.79 14.67
C VAL A 77 -0.62 -10.62 15.23
N ALA A 78 -0.18 -9.41 14.89
CA ALA A 78 -0.92 -8.22 15.25
C ALA A 78 -2.36 -8.23 14.66
N PRO A 79 -3.35 -7.65 15.37
CA PRO A 79 -4.74 -7.58 14.90
C PRO A 79 -4.91 -6.97 13.50
N ALA A 80 -4.10 -5.96 13.15
CA ALA A 80 -4.11 -5.34 11.83
C ALA A 80 -3.67 -6.33 10.73
N THR A 81 -2.70 -7.19 11.04
CA THR A 81 -2.19 -8.24 10.16
C THR A 81 -3.26 -9.31 9.94
N GLN A 82 -3.94 -9.76 11.00
CA GLN A 82 -5.06 -10.69 10.90
C GLN A 82 -6.20 -10.12 10.04
N ASN A 83 -6.54 -8.83 10.22
CA ASN A 83 -7.54 -8.16 9.39
C ASN A 83 -7.11 -8.11 7.90
N GLN A 84 -5.83 -7.91 7.62
CA GLN A 84 -5.33 -7.93 6.24
C GLN A 84 -5.49 -9.33 5.61
N ALA A 85 -5.18 -10.38 6.37
CA ALA A 85 -5.38 -11.77 5.95
C ALA A 85 -6.87 -12.07 5.70
N LEU A 86 -7.76 -11.69 6.62
CA LEU A 86 -9.21 -11.84 6.47
C LEU A 86 -9.71 -11.13 5.21
N ASN A 87 -9.31 -9.87 4.99
CA ASN A 87 -9.73 -9.11 3.81
C ASN A 87 -9.27 -9.77 2.51
N ALA A 88 -8.04 -10.31 2.47
CA ALA A 88 -7.52 -11.01 1.30
C ALA A 88 -8.32 -12.28 1.00
N ILE A 89 -8.67 -13.07 2.03
CA ILE A 89 -9.45 -14.29 1.88
C ILE A 89 -10.89 -13.97 1.47
N VAL A 90 -11.56 -13.03 2.13
CA VAL A 90 -12.91 -12.60 1.76
C VAL A 90 -12.95 -12.07 0.32
N PHE A 91 -11.93 -11.31 -0.09
CA PHE A 91 -11.80 -10.85 -1.48
C PHE A 91 -11.70 -12.02 -2.46
N LEU A 92 -10.86 -13.02 -2.17
CA LEU A 92 -10.74 -14.22 -3.00
C LEU A 92 -12.10 -14.90 -3.22
N TYR A 93 -12.85 -15.17 -2.15
CA TYR A 93 -14.13 -15.86 -2.27
C TYR A 93 -15.19 -15.01 -2.97
N ARG A 94 -15.33 -13.74 -2.59
CA ARG A 94 -16.39 -12.87 -3.10
C ARG A 94 -16.15 -12.42 -4.54
N GLU A 95 -14.92 -12.08 -4.90
CA GLU A 95 -14.61 -11.37 -6.15
C GLU A 95 -13.93 -12.26 -7.19
N VAL A 96 -13.21 -13.31 -6.77
CA VAL A 96 -12.49 -14.20 -7.71
C VAL A 96 -13.23 -15.52 -7.89
N LEU A 97 -13.61 -16.18 -6.80
CA LEU A 97 -14.27 -17.49 -6.85
C LEU A 97 -15.78 -17.38 -7.00
N LEU A 98 -16.36 -16.21 -6.69
CA LEU A 98 -17.79 -15.94 -6.70
C LEU A 98 -18.59 -16.93 -5.82
N VAL A 99 -17.98 -17.36 -4.70
CA VAL A 99 -18.58 -18.25 -3.72
C VAL A 99 -18.95 -17.44 -2.48
N GLU A 100 -20.19 -17.59 -2.01
CA GLU A 100 -20.61 -17.02 -0.74
C GLU A 100 -19.98 -17.80 0.40
N LEU A 101 -19.00 -17.19 1.07
CA LEU A 101 -18.66 -17.61 2.42
C LEU A 101 -19.92 -17.36 3.26
N GLY A 102 -20.47 -18.41 3.88
CA GLY A 102 -21.57 -18.29 4.83
C GLY A 102 -21.20 -17.40 6.02
N ALA A 103 -21.91 -17.51 7.15
CA ALA A 103 -21.55 -16.74 8.34
C ALA A 103 -20.15 -17.12 8.83
N ILE A 104 -19.13 -16.37 8.42
CA ILE A 104 -17.84 -16.30 9.09
C ILE A 104 -18.19 -15.66 10.43
N GLY A 105 -18.49 -16.49 11.42
CA GLY A 105 -18.90 -16.05 12.76
C GLY A 105 -18.02 -14.92 13.26
N ARG A 106 -18.57 -14.02 14.07
CA ARG A 106 -17.91 -12.79 14.55
C ARG A 106 -16.47 -13.08 14.95
N ILE A 107 -15.53 -12.79 14.05
CA ILE A 107 -14.11 -12.73 14.40
C ILE A 107 -14.04 -11.53 15.34
N GLU A 108 -13.83 -11.81 16.63
CA GLU A 108 -13.62 -10.77 17.62
C GLU A 108 -12.45 -9.92 17.16
N ARG A 109 -12.76 -8.72 16.67
CA ARG A 109 -11.76 -7.77 16.20
C ARG A 109 -11.07 -7.23 17.45
N PRO A 110 -9.77 -7.50 17.67
CA PRO A 110 -9.08 -6.88 18.78
C PRO A 110 -9.00 -5.38 18.48
N ARG A 111 -9.82 -4.58 19.17
CA ARG A 111 -9.78 -3.13 19.08
C ARG A 111 -8.54 -2.66 19.83
N ARG A 112 -7.45 -2.40 19.12
CA ARG A 112 -6.34 -1.63 19.70
C ARG A 112 -6.82 -0.18 19.87
N GLY A 113 -6.63 0.38 21.07
CA GLY A 113 -6.80 1.82 21.29
C GLY A 113 -5.86 2.61 20.38
N PRO A 114 -6.23 3.85 19.98
CA PRO A 114 -5.39 4.68 19.13
C PRO A 114 -4.03 4.90 19.81
N LYS A 115 -2.94 4.54 19.12
CA LYS A 115 -1.59 4.90 19.57
C LYS A 115 -1.42 6.39 19.36
N LEU A 116 -0.97 7.11 20.39
CA LEU A 116 -0.60 8.51 20.26
C LEU A 116 0.58 8.60 19.26
N PRO A 117 0.53 9.51 18.27
CA PRO A 117 1.65 9.75 17.40
C PRO A 117 2.85 10.24 18.22
N THR A 118 3.92 9.45 18.27
CA THR A 118 5.21 9.92 18.82
C THR A 118 5.90 10.71 17.72
N VAL A 119 6.07 12.02 17.93
CA VAL A 119 6.76 12.92 16.99
C VAL A 119 8.19 13.12 17.44
N LEU A 120 9.12 13.20 16.48
CA LEU A 120 10.52 13.51 16.75
C LEU A 120 10.67 15.01 17.06
N THR A 121 11.53 15.32 18.02
CA THR A 121 12.01 16.68 18.28
C THR A 121 12.90 17.18 17.14
N LYS A 122 13.07 18.50 17.03
CA LYS A 122 13.96 19.11 16.01
C LYS A 122 15.40 18.56 16.10
N GLU A 123 15.91 18.33 17.31
CA GLU A 123 17.26 17.79 17.48
C GLU A 123 17.37 16.33 17.07
N GLU A 124 16.37 15.50 17.36
CA GLU A 124 16.33 14.12 16.87
C GLU A 124 16.28 14.08 15.34
N VAL A 125 15.46 14.93 14.72
CA VAL A 125 15.41 15.01 13.25
C VAL A 125 16.77 15.41 12.68
N ARG A 126 17.47 16.38 13.27
CA ARG A 126 18.81 16.75 12.80
C ARG A 126 19.79 15.59 12.90
N ARG A 127 19.81 14.86 14.01
CA ARG A 127 20.66 13.66 14.18
C ARG A 127 20.33 12.58 13.15
N VAL A 128 19.05 12.30 12.93
CA VAL A 128 18.61 11.31 11.94
C VAL A 128 19.05 11.73 10.54
N LEU A 129 18.77 12.96 10.12
CA LEU A 129 19.13 13.46 8.79
C LEU A 129 20.64 13.52 8.55
N ALA A 130 21.43 13.74 9.60
CA ALA A 130 22.90 13.70 9.51
C ALA A 130 23.46 12.28 9.34
N ALA A 131 22.77 11.27 9.86
CA ALA A 131 23.16 9.86 9.74
C ALA A 131 22.70 9.20 8.43
N VAL A 132 21.86 9.87 7.64
CA VAL A 132 21.38 9.36 6.34
C VAL A 132 22.53 9.40 5.32
N ALA A 133 22.67 8.31 4.56
CA ALA A 133 23.65 8.21 3.48
C ALA A 133 23.49 9.37 2.46
N PRO A 134 24.59 9.97 1.97
CA PRO A 134 24.55 11.19 1.17
C PRO A 134 23.56 11.17 -0.01
N GLU A 135 23.45 10.05 -0.71
CA GLU A 135 22.56 9.86 -1.85
C GLU A 135 21.06 9.95 -1.50
N HIS A 136 20.69 9.70 -0.24
CA HIS A 136 19.31 9.75 0.24
C HIS A 136 18.98 11.03 1.00
N GLN A 137 19.98 11.85 1.34
CA GLN A 137 19.79 13.02 2.21
C GLN A 137 18.81 14.03 1.61
N LEU A 138 18.91 14.32 0.31
CA LEU A 138 18.03 15.29 -0.36
C LEU A 138 16.56 14.84 -0.27
N ALA A 139 16.29 13.56 -0.58
CA ALA A 139 14.95 12.99 -0.49
C ALA A 139 14.40 13.01 0.95
N CYS A 140 15.21 12.64 1.94
CA CYS A 140 14.79 12.68 3.35
C CYS A 140 14.50 14.10 3.84
N ARG A 141 15.33 15.08 3.46
CA ARG A 141 15.09 16.50 3.77
C ARG A 141 13.84 17.02 3.08
N LEU A 142 13.59 16.63 1.83
CA LEU A 142 12.40 16.99 1.10
C LEU A 142 11.15 16.45 1.79
N ILE A 143 11.13 15.14 2.12
CA ILE A 143 10.03 14.50 2.87
C ILE A 143 9.74 15.25 4.18
N TYR A 144 10.78 15.58 4.95
CA TYR A 144 10.62 16.29 6.21
C TYR A 144 10.07 17.71 6.02
N GLY A 145 10.60 18.47 5.06
CA GLY A 145 10.23 19.87 4.85
C GLY A 145 8.88 20.08 4.16
N THR A 146 8.42 19.11 3.38
CA THR A 146 7.22 19.22 2.53
C THR A 146 6.07 18.30 2.97
N GLY A 147 6.33 17.35 3.87
CA GLY A 147 5.35 16.36 4.30
C GLY A 147 4.96 15.33 3.22
N LEU A 148 5.81 15.16 2.20
CA LEU A 148 5.63 14.13 1.17
C LEU A 148 5.72 12.73 1.77
N ARG A 149 4.91 11.80 1.27
CA ARG A 149 5.15 10.37 1.55
C ARG A 149 6.35 9.88 0.77
N LEU A 150 6.98 8.81 1.25
CA LEU A 150 8.15 8.22 0.58
C LEU A 150 7.92 7.98 -0.92
N LEU A 151 6.79 7.37 -1.30
CA LEU A 151 6.50 7.12 -2.71
C LEU A 151 6.12 8.37 -3.50
N GLU A 152 5.58 9.41 -2.86
CA GLU A 152 5.29 10.69 -3.51
C GLU A 152 6.62 11.38 -3.85
N CYS A 153 7.57 11.40 -2.91
CA CYS A 153 8.92 11.93 -3.12
C CYS A 153 9.70 11.18 -4.21
N LEU A 154 9.67 9.84 -4.21
CA LEU A 154 10.42 9.03 -5.18
C LEU A 154 9.83 9.05 -6.60
N ARG A 155 8.58 9.52 -6.77
CA ARG A 155 7.89 9.60 -8.06
C ARG A 155 7.73 11.02 -8.56
N LEU A 156 8.25 11.99 -7.82
CA LEU A 156 8.17 13.40 -8.14
C LEU A 156 8.83 13.66 -9.51
N ARG A 157 8.15 14.40 -10.38
CA ARG A 157 8.67 14.76 -11.71
C ARG A 157 9.18 16.18 -11.69
N VAL A 158 10.12 16.50 -12.59
CA VAL A 158 10.70 17.85 -12.70
C VAL A 158 9.61 18.92 -12.90
N LYS A 159 8.60 18.63 -13.73
CA LYS A 159 7.47 19.52 -14.00
C LYS A 159 6.55 19.77 -12.80
N ASP A 160 6.63 18.94 -11.76
CA ASP A 160 5.78 19.03 -10.58
C ASP A 160 6.38 20.01 -9.54
N VAL A 161 7.59 20.53 -9.78
CA VAL A 161 8.32 21.44 -8.89
C VAL A 161 8.32 22.85 -9.49
N ASP A 162 7.64 23.78 -8.83
CA ASP A 162 7.65 25.20 -9.17
C ASP A 162 8.61 25.96 -8.25
N PHE A 163 9.78 26.32 -8.79
CA PHE A 163 10.79 27.09 -8.08
C PHE A 163 10.44 28.59 -7.94
N GLY A 164 9.54 29.11 -8.77
CA GLY A 164 9.08 30.50 -8.74
C GLY A 164 8.05 30.72 -7.65
N CYS A 165 7.07 29.82 -7.55
CA CYS A 165 6.01 29.86 -6.55
C CYS A 165 6.36 29.15 -5.23
N ASN A 166 7.48 28.42 -5.17
CA ASN A 166 7.90 27.61 -4.01
C ASN A 166 6.90 26.50 -3.68
N GLU A 167 6.46 25.79 -4.71
CA GLU A 167 5.40 24.80 -4.59
C GLU A 167 5.79 23.48 -5.25
N ILE A 168 5.26 22.40 -4.69
CA ILE A 168 5.32 21.07 -5.26
C ILE A 168 3.89 20.57 -5.45
N VAL A 169 3.57 20.18 -6.68
CA VAL A 169 2.32 19.51 -7.01
C VAL A 169 2.50 18.01 -6.79
N VAL A 170 1.63 17.43 -5.97
CA VAL A 170 1.63 16.00 -5.67
C VAL A 170 0.45 15.36 -6.35
N HIS A 171 0.76 14.57 -7.38
CA HIS A 171 -0.24 13.80 -8.10
C HIS A 171 -0.54 12.46 -7.41
N ASP A 172 -1.74 11.92 -7.66
CA ASP A 172 -2.16 10.58 -7.21
C ASP A 172 -2.09 10.39 -5.68
N GLY A 173 -2.44 11.43 -4.92
CA GLY A 173 -2.59 11.35 -3.48
C GLY A 173 -3.65 10.33 -3.04
N LYS A 174 -3.80 10.12 -1.73
CA LYS A 174 -4.77 9.13 -1.20
C LYS A 174 -6.17 9.45 -1.72
N GLY A 175 -6.75 8.53 -2.50
CA GLY A 175 -8.04 8.70 -3.15
C GLY A 175 -7.99 9.36 -4.53
N ALA A 176 -6.84 9.32 -5.21
CA ALA A 176 -6.61 9.91 -6.53
C ALA A 176 -6.89 11.43 -6.54
N LYS A 177 -6.48 12.11 -5.46
CA LYS A 177 -6.60 13.57 -5.35
C LYS A 177 -5.23 14.20 -5.37
N ASP A 178 -5.11 15.20 -6.22
CA ASP A 178 -3.93 16.04 -6.29
C ASP A 178 -3.93 17.02 -5.12
N ARG A 179 -2.74 17.37 -4.65
CA ARG A 179 -2.55 18.39 -3.60
C ARG A 179 -1.28 19.17 -3.86
N MET A 180 -1.23 20.41 -3.36
CA MET A 180 -0.03 21.23 -3.38
C MET A 180 0.63 21.23 -2.00
N THR A 181 1.95 21.30 -1.96
CA THR A 181 2.74 21.49 -0.73
C THR A 181 3.84 22.52 -0.96
N MET A 182 4.30 23.16 0.12
CA MET A 182 5.33 24.20 0.05
C MET A 182 6.72 23.58 -0.11
N LEU A 183 7.52 24.13 -1.02
CA LEU A 183 8.94 23.86 -1.19
C LEU A 183 9.77 24.76 -0.27
N PRO A 184 10.54 24.22 0.70
CA PRO A 184 11.42 25.04 1.51
C PRO A 184 12.53 25.70 0.69
N GLU A 185 12.73 27.01 0.89
CA GLU A 185 13.76 27.80 0.20
C GLU A 185 15.16 27.19 0.36
N SER A 186 15.45 26.66 1.56
CA SER A 186 16.74 26.04 1.89
C SER A 186 17.07 24.80 1.06
N LEU A 187 16.09 24.19 0.39
CA LEU A 187 16.29 23.00 -0.44
C LEU A 187 16.36 23.31 -1.94
N LYS A 188 16.06 24.54 -2.36
CA LYS A 188 16.06 24.92 -3.79
C LYS A 188 17.40 24.71 -4.46
N ALA A 189 18.48 25.25 -3.87
CA ALA A 189 19.82 25.15 -4.43
C ALA A 189 20.25 23.68 -4.57
N ALA A 190 19.97 22.85 -3.57
CA ALA A 190 20.29 21.43 -3.60
C ALA A 190 19.47 20.66 -4.66
N LEU A 191 18.19 21.04 -4.86
CA LEU A 191 17.35 20.47 -5.92
C LEU A 191 17.81 20.90 -7.31
N GLN A 192 18.19 22.17 -7.50
CA GLN A 192 18.71 22.66 -8.78
C GLN A 192 20.00 21.94 -9.16
N GLN A 193 20.95 21.80 -8.22
CA GLN A 193 22.17 21.00 -8.45
C GLN A 193 21.87 19.53 -8.77
N HIS A 194 20.86 18.94 -8.11
CA HIS A 194 20.42 17.60 -8.43
C HIS A 194 19.86 17.49 -9.86
N LEU A 195 19.06 18.46 -10.29
CA LEU A 195 18.51 18.53 -11.65
C LEU A 195 19.60 18.69 -12.70
N GLU A 196 20.61 19.53 -12.47
CA GLU A 196 21.76 19.69 -13.35
C GLU A 196 22.50 18.36 -13.54
N ARG A 197 22.76 17.64 -12.44
CA ARG A 197 23.41 16.32 -12.49
C ARG A 197 22.59 15.30 -13.27
N VAL A 198 21.27 15.24 -13.05
CA VAL A 198 20.37 14.33 -13.77
C VAL A 198 20.28 14.69 -15.25
N ARG A 199 20.29 15.98 -15.58
CA ARG A 199 20.32 16.46 -16.96
C ARG A 199 21.61 16.05 -17.67
N ALA A 200 22.77 16.26 -17.03
CA ALA A 200 24.06 15.86 -17.60
C ALA A 200 24.13 14.34 -17.85
N GLN A 201 23.54 13.54 -16.95
CA GLN A 201 23.42 12.09 -17.16
C GLN A 201 22.51 11.76 -18.36
N HIS A 202 21.35 12.43 -18.48
CA HIS A 202 20.43 12.22 -19.60
C HIS A 202 21.03 12.60 -20.96
N GLU A 203 21.90 13.62 -21.00
CA GLU A 203 22.59 14.04 -22.23
C GLU A 203 23.73 13.08 -22.63
N GLN A 204 24.19 12.21 -21.72
CA GLN A 204 25.23 11.20 -21.97
C GLN A 204 24.67 9.84 -22.40
N ASP A 205 23.40 9.57 -22.12
CA ASP A 205 22.66 8.35 -22.48
C ASP A 205 22.06 8.43 -23.89
#